data_AF-A0A2V8IR31-F1
#
_entry.id   AF-A0A2V8IR31-F1
#
_cell.length_a   1.000
_cell.length_b   1.000
_cell.length_c   1.000
_cell.angle_alpha   90.00
_cell.angle_beta   90.00
_cell.angle_gamma   90.00
#
_symmetry.space_group_name_H-M   'P 1'
#
loop_
_entity.id
_entity.type
_entity.pdbx_description
1 polymer ?
#
loop_
_entity_poly.entity_id
_entity_poly.type
_entity_poly.pdbx_seq_one_letter_code
_entity_poly.pdbx_strand_id
1 'polypeptide(L)'
;MEWAIAAAFLAATVAVGSLILQEFRSSRLHLTAPAARTQTDSAPAAVPPRAVSVPVLPFRDGKEIRVGDTAASVAASLGRSAESGRQEVDRGRLGERITRYYEYAGFRFILVFEPFERNGEPRIGAIYLP
;
A
#
# COMPACT_ATOMS: atom_id res chain seq x y z
N MET A 1 -25.24 45.55 -9.50
CA MET A 1 -23.87 45.02 -9.53
C MET A 1 -23.56 44.08 -8.37
N GLU A 2 -24.18 44.25 -7.21
CA GLU A 2 -23.93 43.45 -6.00
C GLU A 2 -24.13 41.94 -6.19
N TRP A 3 -25.19 41.55 -6.91
CA TRP A 3 -25.45 40.15 -7.26
C TRP A 3 -24.35 39.51 -8.12
N ALA A 4 -23.71 40.29 -9.00
CA ALA A 4 -22.61 39.80 -9.82
C ALA A 4 -21.34 39.58 -8.97
N ILE A 5 -21.11 40.45 -7.98
CA ILE A 5 -19.98 40.33 -7.04
C ILE A 5 -20.19 39.10 -6.15
N ALA A 6 -21.40 38.90 -5.60
CA ALA A 6 -21.74 37.74 -4.79
C ALA A 6 -21.57 36.42 -5.57
N ALA A 7 -22.04 36.38 -6.83
CA ALA A 7 -21.88 35.22 -7.70
C ALA A 7 -20.40 34.93 -8.00
N ALA A 8 -19.58 35.96 -8.23
CA ALA A 8 -18.15 35.82 -8.47
C ALA A 8 -17.41 35.26 -7.24
N PHE A 9 -17.73 35.75 -6.04
CA PHE A 9 -17.15 35.21 -4.80
C PHE A 9 -17.54 33.75 -4.58
N LEU A 10 -18.81 33.40 -4.78
CA LEU A 10 -19.26 32.02 -4.64
C LEU A 10 -18.56 31.08 -5.64
N ALA A 11 -18.46 31.50 -6.91
CA ALA A 11 -17.77 30.74 -7.94
C ALA A 11 -16.29 30.54 -7.61
N ALA A 12 -15.62 31.57 -7.09
CA ALA A 12 -14.23 31.49 -6.66
C ALA A 12 -14.05 30.48 -5.50
N THR A 13 -14.92 30.51 -4.50
CA THR A 13 -14.87 29.55 -3.38
C THR A 13 -15.09 28.11 -3.86
N VAL A 14 -16.07 27.88 -4.74
CA VAL A 14 -16.33 26.55 -5.32
C VAL A 14 -15.14 26.08 -6.16
N ALA A 15 -14.50 26.97 -6.92
CA ALA A 15 -13.32 26.63 -7.71
C ALA A 15 -12.15 26.21 -6.82
N VAL A 16 -11.84 26.95 -5.76
CA VAL A 16 -10.77 26.62 -4.81
C VAL A 16 -11.06 25.30 -4.08
N GLY A 17 -12.28 25.12 -3.58
CA GLY A 17 -12.68 23.86 -2.94
C GLY A 17 -12.59 22.66 -3.89
N SER A 18 -12.93 22.85 -5.17
CA SER A 18 -12.80 21.82 -6.20
C SER A 18 -11.35 21.49 -6.49
N LEU A 19 -10.46 22.49 -6.50
CA LEU A 19 -9.02 22.29 -6.73
C LEU A 19 -8.39 21.46 -5.60
N ILE A 20 -8.74 21.76 -4.35
CA ILE A 20 -8.29 20.99 -3.17
C ILE A 20 -8.79 19.54 -3.24
N LEU A 21 -10.08 19.34 -3.54
CA LEU A 21 -10.65 18.00 -3.74
C LEU A 21 -10.01 17.26 -4.92
N GLN A 22 -9.69 17.98 -5.99
CA GLN A 22 -9.02 17.46 -7.16
C GLN A 22 -7.57 17.10 -6.86
N GLU A 23 -6.86 17.83 -6.00
CA GLU A 23 -5.53 17.45 -5.52
C GLU A 23 -5.60 16.19 -4.68
N PHE A 24 -6.54 16.07 -3.73
CA PHE A 24 -6.71 14.85 -2.95
C PHE A 24 -7.08 13.62 -3.80
N ARG A 25 -7.87 13.81 -4.87
CA ARG A 25 -8.20 12.75 -5.83
C ARG A 25 -7.06 12.47 -6.80
N SER A 26 -6.33 13.49 -7.24
CA SER A 26 -5.18 13.37 -8.15
C SER A 26 -3.97 12.76 -7.45
N SER A 27 -3.76 12.99 -6.16
CA SER A 27 -2.78 12.26 -5.36
C SER A 27 -3.13 10.77 -5.25
N ARG A 28 -4.41 10.38 -5.39
CA ARG A 28 -4.83 8.98 -5.54
C ARG A 28 -4.72 8.46 -6.98
N LEU A 29 -4.60 9.34 -7.97
CA LEU A 29 -4.57 9.01 -9.41
C LEU A 29 -3.23 9.27 -10.10
N HIS A 30 -2.24 9.86 -9.42
CA HIS A 30 -0.87 9.96 -9.91
C HIS A 30 -0.14 8.62 -9.68
N LEU A 31 -0.77 7.54 -10.11
CA LEU A 31 -0.07 6.36 -10.59
C LEU A 31 0.39 6.70 -12.01
N THR A 32 1.45 7.50 -12.12
CA THR A 32 2.37 7.27 -13.23
C THR A 32 2.77 5.81 -13.08
N ALA A 33 2.25 4.97 -13.95
CA ALA A 33 2.76 3.63 -14.13
C ALA A 33 3.99 3.74 -15.04
N PRO A 34 5.23 3.74 -14.54
CA PRO A 34 6.27 3.03 -15.26
C PRO A 34 6.05 1.55 -14.92
N ALA A 35 5.74 0.77 -15.96
CA ALA A 35 5.85 -0.68 -16.02
C ALA A 35 5.84 -1.42 -14.67
N ALA A 36 4.77 -2.17 -14.40
CA ALA A 36 4.87 -3.39 -13.61
C ALA A 36 5.86 -4.34 -14.28
N ARG A 37 7.16 -4.05 -14.16
CA ARG A 37 8.17 -5.06 -13.97
C ARG A 37 8.19 -5.22 -12.46
N THR A 38 7.41 -6.16 -11.96
CA THR A 38 7.87 -6.95 -10.84
C THR A 38 9.25 -7.45 -11.27
N GLN A 39 10.30 -6.70 -10.93
CA GLN A 39 11.63 -7.26 -10.85
C GLN A 39 11.46 -8.34 -9.82
N THR A 40 11.44 -9.58 -10.29
CA THR A 40 11.58 -10.76 -9.47
C THR A 40 12.97 -10.69 -8.87
N ASP A 41 13.18 -9.78 -7.90
CA ASP A 41 14.14 -10.05 -6.86
C ASP A 41 13.73 -11.43 -6.33
N SER A 42 14.68 -12.35 -6.31
CA SER A 42 14.44 -13.74 -5.93
C SER A 42 13.55 -13.77 -4.69
N ALA A 43 12.47 -14.54 -4.77
CA ALA A 43 11.54 -14.69 -3.66
C ALA A 43 12.35 -14.98 -2.38
N PRO A 44 12.07 -14.29 -1.26
CA PRO A 44 12.80 -14.53 -0.02
C PRO A 44 12.79 -16.02 0.32
N ALA A 45 13.87 -16.54 0.91
CA ALA A 45 13.97 -17.96 1.27
C ALA A 45 12.84 -18.41 2.21
N ALA A 46 12.30 -17.48 2.99
CA ALA A 46 11.15 -17.64 3.87
C ALA A 46 9.82 -17.94 3.13
N VAL A 47 9.72 -17.54 1.86
CA VAL A 47 8.50 -17.70 1.06
C VAL A 47 8.47 -19.12 0.47
N PRO A 48 7.37 -19.89 0.66
CA PRO A 48 7.24 -21.22 0.09
C PRO A 48 7.42 -21.20 -1.44
N PRO A 49 8.10 -22.21 -2.05
CA PRO A 49 8.39 -22.22 -3.49
C PRO A 49 7.16 -22.21 -4.40
N ARG A 50 5.98 -22.56 -3.87
CA ARG A 50 4.70 -22.61 -4.60
C ARG A 50 3.82 -21.38 -4.36
N ALA A 51 4.29 -20.41 -3.57
CA ALA A 51 3.50 -19.26 -3.24
C ALA A 51 3.31 -18.34 -4.45
N VAL A 52 2.12 -17.78 -4.60
CA VAL A 52 1.75 -16.89 -5.71
C VAL A 52 1.82 -15.44 -5.24
N SER A 53 2.52 -14.58 -5.99
CA SER A 53 2.58 -13.15 -5.72
C SER A 53 1.35 -12.43 -6.29
N VAL A 54 0.72 -11.56 -5.49
CA VAL A 54 -0.43 -10.74 -5.88
C VAL A 54 -0.20 -9.26 -5.55
N PRO A 55 -0.70 -8.32 -6.37
CA PRO A 55 -0.53 -6.89 -6.10
C PRO A 55 -1.51 -6.35 -5.04
N VAL A 56 -2.64 -7.02 -4.86
CA VAL A 56 -3.75 -6.64 -3.97
C VAL A 56 -4.36 -7.91 -3.38
N LEU A 57 -4.67 -7.89 -2.09
CA LEU A 57 -5.36 -8.95 -1.38
C LEU A 57 -6.66 -8.42 -0.75
N PRO A 58 -7.82 -8.67 -1.36
CA PRO A 58 -9.12 -8.31 -0.79
C PRO A 58 -9.59 -9.34 0.25
N PHE A 59 -10.31 -8.87 1.25
CA PHE A 59 -10.96 -9.66 2.30
C PHE A 59 -12.48 -9.58 2.20
N ARG A 60 -13.17 -10.56 2.79
CA ARG A 60 -14.64 -10.65 2.74
C ARG A 60 -15.37 -9.52 3.46
N ASP A 61 -14.71 -8.86 4.41
CA ASP A 61 -15.24 -7.72 5.16
C ASP A 61 -15.05 -6.38 4.44
N GLY A 62 -14.58 -6.40 3.18
CA GLY A 62 -14.38 -5.22 2.36
C GLY A 62 -13.03 -4.53 2.58
N LYS A 63 -12.17 -5.05 3.47
CA LYS A 63 -10.79 -4.58 3.61
C LYS A 63 -9.92 -5.11 2.48
N GLU A 64 -8.82 -4.44 2.25
CA GLU A 64 -7.81 -4.88 1.30
C GLU A 64 -6.42 -4.44 1.76
N ILE A 65 -5.41 -5.20 1.34
CA ILE A 65 -4.00 -4.86 1.49
C ILE A 65 -3.37 -4.80 0.11
N ARG A 66 -2.49 -3.83 -0.13
CA ARG A 66 -1.88 -3.56 -1.42
C ARG A 66 -0.37 -3.46 -1.32
N VAL A 67 0.33 -3.83 -2.39
CA VAL A 67 1.75 -3.49 -2.56
C VAL A 67 1.92 -1.97 -2.42
N GLY A 68 2.90 -1.54 -1.62
CA GLY A 68 3.15 -0.14 -1.27
C GLY A 68 2.61 0.30 0.10
N ASP A 69 1.71 -0.48 0.72
CA ASP A 69 1.20 -0.21 2.07
C ASP A 69 2.34 -0.30 3.11
N THR A 70 2.23 0.45 4.21
CA THR A 70 3.21 0.42 5.30
C THR A 70 2.80 -0.63 6.35
N ALA A 71 3.75 -1.10 7.16
CA ALA A 71 3.41 -1.99 8.27
C ALA A 71 2.39 -1.35 9.24
N ALA A 72 2.44 -0.03 9.41
CA ALA A 72 1.48 0.71 10.23
C ALA A 72 0.07 0.70 9.62
N SER A 73 -0.08 0.89 8.30
CA SER A 73 -1.40 0.84 7.65
C SER A 73 -2.00 -0.57 7.68
N VAL A 74 -1.17 -1.60 7.48
CA VAL A 74 -1.59 -3.00 7.62
C VAL A 74 -2.09 -3.28 9.04
N ALA A 75 -1.32 -2.87 10.06
CA ALA A 75 -1.70 -3.05 11.46
C ALA A 75 -2.97 -2.28 11.83
N ALA A 76 -3.20 -1.10 11.26
CA ALA A 76 -4.42 -0.33 11.46
C ALA A 76 -5.64 -0.99 10.77
N SER A 77 -5.44 -1.60 9.61
CA SER A 77 -6.51 -2.27 8.85
C SER A 77 -6.91 -3.62 9.44
N LEU A 78 -5.92 -4.50 9.69
CA LEU A 78 -6.16 -5.88 10.11
C LEU A 78 -6.11 -6.08 11.64
N GLY A 79 -5.53 -5.13 12.36
CA GLY A 79 -5.20 -5.27 13.77
C GLY A 79 -3.89 -6.02 13.99
N ARG A 80 -3.18 -5.70 15.09
CA ARG A 80 -1.91 -6.34 15.47
C ARG A 80 -2.01 -7.85 15.66
N SER A 81 -3.18 -8.35 16.05
CA SER A 81 -3.44 -9.78 16.26
C SER A 81 -3.40 -10.61 14.98
N ALA A 82 -3.49 -9.98 13.81
CA ALA A 82 -3.38 -10.67 12.53
C ALA A 82 -1.93 -11.11 12.22
N GLU A 83 -0.94 -10.52 12.89
CA GLU A 83 0.46 -10.91 12.74
C GLU A 83 0.73 -12.18 13.56
N SER A 84 1.18 -13.26 12.90
CA SER A 84 1.42 -14.55 13.56
C SER A 84 2.68 -14.58 14.43
N GLY A 85 3.41 -13.46 14.53
CA GLY A 85 4.65 -13.32 15.32
C GLY A 85 5.90 -13.92 14.67
N ARG A 86 5.76 -14.74 13.62
CA ARG A 86 6.90 -15.18 12.82
C ARG A 86 7.32 -14.05 11.88
N GLN A 87 8.57 -13.63 12.02
CA GLN A 87 9.24 -12.73 11.08
C GLN A 87 10.61 -13.29 10.70
N GLU A 88 11.01 -13.03 9.47
CA GLU A 88 12.35 -13.32 8.97
C GLU A 88 12.91 -12.05 8.34
N VAL A 89 14.16 -11.75 8.65
CA VAL A 89 14.86 -10.57 8.12
C VAL A 89 15.93 -11.05 7.18
N ASP A 90 15.91 -10.53 5.97
CA ASP A 90 16.89 -10.78 4.93
C ASP A 90 17.40 -9.45 4.35
N ARG A 91 18.41 -9.50 3.47
CA ARG A 91 19.00 -8.30 2.87
C ARG A 91 18.50 -8.14 1.44
N GLY A 92 17.65 -7.14 1.23
CA GLY A 92 17.22 -6.70 -0.09
C GLY A 92 18.21 -5.73 -0.73
N ARG A 93 17.92 -5.30 -1.96
CA ARG A 93 18.79 -4.41 -2.76
C ARG A 93 18.98 -3.03 -2.13
N LEU A 94 17.95 -2.51 -1.48
CA LEU A 94 17.90 -1.12 -0.98
C LEU A 94 17.97 -1.02 0.55
N GLY A 95 18.00 -2.15 1.25
CA GLY A 95 18.08 -2.21 2.71
C GLY A 95 17.60 -3.55 3.25
N GLU A 96 17.20 -3.56 4.51
CA GLU A 96 16.61 -4.75 5.15
C GLU A 96 15.25 -5.06 4.52
N ARG A 97 15.03 -6.34 4.23
CA ARG A 97 13.76 -6.87 3.77
C ARG A 97 13.21 -7.77 4.86
N ILE A 98 11.94 -7.58 5.21
CA ILE A 98 11.30 -8.25 6.33
C ILE A 98 10.13 -9.06 5.79
N THR A 99 10.21 -10.37 5.93
CA THR A 99 9.11 -11.28 5.61
C THR A 99 8.31 -11.55 6.88
N ARG A 100 7.00 -11.26 6.86
CA ARG A 100 6.07 -11.48 7.98
C ARG A 100 4.90 -12.34 7.55
N TYR A 101 4.48 -13.22 8.45
CA TYR A 101 3.37 -14.13 8.23
C TYR A 101 2.13 -13.62 8.95
N TYR A 102 1.02 -13.59 8.23
CA TYR A 102 -0.26 -13.10 8.73
C TYR A 102 -1.33 -14.18 8.64
N GLU A 103 -2.27 -14.13 9.58
CA GLU A 103 -3.52 -14.85 9.53
C GLU A 103 -4.66 -13.88 9.84
N TYR A 104 -5.56 -13.69 8.88
CA TYR A 104 -6.72 -12.81 9.04
C TYR A 104 -7.97 -13.51 8.53
N ALA A 105 -9.03 -13.53 9.34
CA ALA A 105 -10.29 -14.20 9.02
C ALA A 105 -10.12 -15.67 8.55
N GLY A 106 -9.15 -16.39 9.13
CA GLY A 106 -8.83 -17.78 8.76
C GLY A 106 -8.03 -17.94 7.46
N PHE A 107 -7.57 -16.84 6.85
CA PHE A 107 -6.77 -16.85 5.63
C PHE A 107 -5.32 -16.48 5.95
N ARG A 108 -4.38 -17.31 5.49
CA ARG A 108 -2.93 -17.11 5.70
C ARG A 108 -2.28 -16.52 4.47
N PHE A 109 -1.42 -15.55 4.69
CA PHE A 109 -0.67 -14.88 3.64
C PHE A 109 0.64 -14.33 4.21
N ILE A 110 1.55 -13.98 3.32
CA ILE A 110 2.89 -13.52 3.67
C ILE A 110 3.07 -12.14 3.07
N LEU A 111 3.52 -11.20 3.88
CA LEU A 111 3.87 -9.85 3.44
C LEU A 111 5.38 -9.70 3.49
N VAL A 112 5.94 -9.17 2.41
CA VAL A 112 7.36 -8.82 2.33
C VAL A 112 7.46 -7.32 2.34
N PHE A 113 8.07 -6.77 3.39
CA PHE A 113 8.32 -5.33 3.54
C PHE A 113 9.75 -5.02 3.12
N GLU A 114 9.94 -4.05 2.25
CA GLU A 114 11.26 -3.58 1.85
C GLU A 114 11.24 -2.07 1.58
N PRO A 115 12.38 -1.39 1.73
CA PRO A 115 12.50 0.01 1.39
C PRO A 115 12.56 0.19 -0.13
N PHE A 116 11.81 1.16 -0.66
CA PHE A 116 11.81 1.52 -2.09
C PHE A 116 12.89 2.54 -2.44
N GLU A 117 13.53 3.12 -1.43
CA GLU A 117 14.67 4.03 -1.52
C GLU A 117 15.61 3.78 -0.34
N ARG A 118 16.88 4.14 -0.45
CA ARG A 118 17.86 3.88 0.63
C ARG A 118 17.43 4.62 1.91
N ASN A 119 17.30 3.89 3.01
CA ASN A 119 16.81 4.38 4.31
C ASN A 119 15.33 4.85 4.28
N GLY A 120 14.57 4.53 3.24
CA GLY A 120 13.14 4.81 3.18
C GLY A 120 12.34 3.94 4.15
N GLU A 121 11.12 4.36 4.45
CA GLU A 121 10.19 3.55 5.25
C GLU A 121 9.88 2.24 4.52
N PRO A 122 10.04 1.06 5.16
CA PRO A 122 9.69 -0.21 4.55
C PRO A 122 8.20 -0.29 4.21
N ARG A 123 7.91 -0.66 2.96
CA ARG A 123 6.56 -0.83 2.43
C ARG A 123 6.41 -2.23 1.85
N ILE A 124 5.19 -2.70 1.66
CA ILE A 124 4.95 -4.00 1.04
C ILE A 124 5.54 -3.99 -0.37
N GLY A 125 6.58 -4.77 -0.60
CA GLY A 125 7.14 -5.06 -1.93
C GLY A 125 6.41 -6.21 -2.62
N ALA A 126 5.93 -7.19 -1.84
CA ALA A 126 5.18 -8.33 -2.36
C ALA A 126 4.20 -8.91 -1.32
N ILE A 127 3.09 -9.45 -1.83
CA ILE A 127 2.09 -10.22 -1.08
C ILE A 127 2.10 -11.63 -1.65
N TYR A 128 2.35 -12.63 -0.82
CA TYR A 128 2.35 -14.03 -1.24
C TYR A 128 1.21 -14.81 -0.61
N LEU A 129 0.55 -15.61 -1.45
CA LEU A 129 -0.46 -16.59 -1.07
C LEU A 129 0.17 -17.99 -1.11
N PRO A 130 0.12 -18.77 -0.01
CA PRO A 130 0.71 -20.10 0.04
C PRO A 130 0.05 -21.11 -0.90
#